data_AF-A0A8T3WS81-F1
#
_entry.id   AF-A0A8T3WS81-F1
#
_cell.length_a   1.000
_cell.length_b   1.000
_cell.length_c   1.000
_cell.angle_alpha   90.00
_cell.angle_beta   90.00
_cell.angle_gamma   90.00
#
_symmetry.space_group_name_H-M   'P 1'
#
loop_
_entity.id
_entity.type
_entity.pdbx_description
1 polymer ?
#
loop_
_entity_poly.entity_id
_entity_poly.type
_entity_poly.pdbx_seq_one_letter_code
_entity_poly.pdbx_strand_id
1 'polypeptide(L)'
;MKFNTYFGKKVEGAYEAYLERTKQEKEDPELKTSQIFDVRADIKGEDYIRIPNTNIIIARQEQYKNKDWADTHYALAENGLFMPSPKIFMPYFVQVRDAVQGKIKLYTADNREVPRDEAEELWKYLSTSHKGGCWTWLDAKFSQENNAWKMTHTHKVIQKGKELKGKAETLESCIREDGFVGLDFNSQGLPIKKSSLSKYKQGENIQYWHPRNGTVARFDAESGRVGLSCFWNPRYSNPALGVFSCAEGAQKN
;
A
#
# COMPACT_ATOMS: atom_id res chain seq x y z
N MET A 1 -4.14 -54.19 41.53
CA MET A 1 -3.93 -52.89 40.84
C MET A 1 -5.07 -51.97 41.23
N LYS A 2 -4.76 -50.81 41.83
CA LYS A 2 -5.77 -49.81 42.23
C LYS A 2 -5.92 -48.80 41.08
N PHE A 3 -7.14 -48.63 40.58
CA PHE A 3 -7.47 -47.58 39.62
C PHE A 3 -7.81 -46.29 40.37
N ASN A 4 -7.15 -45.18 40.03
CA ASN A 4 -7.49 -43.86 40.54
C ASN A 4 -8.72 -43.32 39.80
N THR A 5 -9.79 -43.09 40.56
CA THR A 5 -11.00 -42.40 40.12
C THR A 5 -10.90 -40.93 40.51
N TYR A 6 -10.97 -40.01 39.54
CA TYR A 6 -11.24 -38.59 39.79
C TYR A 6 -12.63 -38.27 39.22
N PHE A 7 -13.56 -37.84 40.08
CA PHE A 7 -14.92 -37.38 39.72
C PHE A 7 -15.81 -38.37 38.93
N GLY A 8 -15.82 -39.65 39.31
CA GLY A 8 -16.99 -40.52 39.09
C GLY A 8 -17.41 -40.82 37.64
N LYS A 9 -16.58 -40.54 36.63
CA LYS A 9 -16.81 -40.97 35.24
C LYS A 9 -15.64 -41.81 34.73
N LYS A 10 -15.95 -42.91 34.03
CA LYS A 10 -14.95 -43.72 33.31
C LYS A 10 -14.20 -42.82 32.32
N VAL A 11 -12.88 -42.80 32.41
CA VAL A 11 -11.98 -41.99 31.54
C VAL A 11 -11.60 -42.74 30.25
N GLU A 12 -11.98 -44.01 30.13
CA GLU A 12 -11.87 -44.78 28.88
C GLU A 12 -12.95 -44.33 27.90
N GLY A 13 -12.53 -43.56 26.89
CA GLY A 13 -13.38 -43.02 25.83
C GLY A 13 -13.14 -41.52 25.58
N ALA A 14 -12.82 -40.74 26.61
CA ALA A 14 -12.56 -39.30 26.43
C ALA A 14 -11.16 -39.02 25.85
N TYR A 15 -10.17 -39.80 26.25
CA TYR A 15 -8.81 -39.71 25.70
C TYR A 15 -8.72 -40.29 24.29
N GLU A 16 -9.46 -41.36 24.00
CA GLU A 16 -9.56 -41.94 22.66
C GLU A 16 -10.35 -41.04 21.71
N ALA A 17 -11.44 -40.41 22.16
CA ALA A 17 -12.15 -39.39 21.38
C ALA A 17 -11.30 -38.11 21.14
N TYR A 18 -10.41 -37.76 22.08
CA TYR A 18 -9.43 -36.69 21.90
C TYR A 18 -8.35 -37.07 20.88
N LEU A 19 -7.86 -38.33 20.92
CA LEU A 19 -6.89 -38.86 19.95
C LEU A 19 -7.50 -39.04 18.55
N GLU A 20 -8.78 -39.39 18.43
CA GLU A 20 -9.49 -39.44 17.14
C GLU A 20 -9.78 -38.04 16.59
N ARG A 21 -10.21 -37.07 17.43
CA ARG A 21 -10.34 -35.66 17.01
C ARG A 21 -9.01 -35.07 16.56
N THR A 22 -7.93 -35.35 17.28
CA THR A 22 -6.58 -34.84 16.91
C THR A 22 -5.96 -35.59 15.73
N LYS A 23 -6.44 -36.80 15.38
CA LYS A 23 -6.13 -37.49 14.12
C LYS A 23 -6.98 -37.00 12.93
N GLN A 24 -8.16 -36.41 13.17
CA GLN A 24 -8.98 -35.75 12.15
C GLN A 24 -8.68 -34.24 11.99
N GLU A 25 -7.95 -33.61 12.93
CA GLU A 25 -7.56 -32.18 12.88
C GLU A 25 -6.08 -31.94 12.52
N LYS A 26 -5.41 -32.90 11.88
CA LYS A 26 -4.10 -32.68 11.26
C LYS A 26 -4.08 -33.16 9.82
N GLU A 27 -4.63 -32.31 8.98
CA GLU A 27 -4.11 -31.87 7.69
C GLU A 27 -5.11 -30.81 7.23
N ASP A 28 -4.87 -29.55 7.60
CA ASP A 28 -5.42 -28.45 6.83
C ASP A 28 -4.86 -28.67 5.42
N PRO A 29 -5.70 -29.04 4.43
CA PRO A 29 -5.18 -29.30 3.11
C PRO A 29 -4.51 -28.02 2.68
N GLU A 30 -3.18 -28.11 2.54
CA GLU A 30 -2.33 -27.22 1.76
C GLU A 30 -3.22 -26.44 0.81
N LEU A 31 -3.43 -25.17 1.18
CA LEU A 31 -4.28 -24.22 0.50
C LEU A 31 -4.01 -24.40 -0.99
N LYS A 32 -4.87 -25.16 -1.67
CA LYS A 32 -4.69 -25.55 -3.08
C LYS A 32 -4.34 -24.28 -3.77
N THR A 33 -3.10 -24.18 -4.24
CA THR A 33 -2.43 -23.01 -4.77
C THR A 33 -3.40 -22.33 -5.72
N SER A 34 -4.21 -21.43 -5.15
CA SER A 34 -5.22 -20.70 -5.88
C SER A 34 -4.39 -19.84 -6.78
N GLN A 35 -4.38 -20.16 -8.07
CA GLN A 35 -3.48 -19.57 -9.06
C GLN A 35 -3.41 -18.07 -8.81
N ILE A 36 -2.34 -17.66 -8.15
CA ILE A 36 -2.00 -16.25 -8.03
C ILE A 36 -1.80 -15.84 -9.48
N PHE A 37 -2.51 -14.80 -9.91
CA PHE A 37 -2.30 -14.23 -11.24
C PHE A 37 -0.87 -13.68 -11.27
N ASP A 38 0.07 -14.48 -11.74
CA ASP A 38 1.42 -14.06 -12.07
C ASP A 38 1.46 -13.76 -13.59
N VAL A 39 0.64 -12.78 -13.98
CA VAL A 39 0.73 -12.18 -15.30
C VAL A 39 1.90 -11.22 -15.24
N ARG A 40 2.92 -11.40 -16.09
CA ARG A 40 3.95 -10.37 -16.26
C ARG A 40 3.28 -9.16 -16.91
N ALA A 41 3.41 -8.00 -16.27
CA ALA A 41 2.82 -6.78 -16.79
C ALA A 41 3.39 -6.43 -18.18
N ASP A 42 2.51 -6.22 -19.15
CA ASP A 42 2.86 -5.66 -20.46
C ASP A 42 2.80 -4.14 -20.36
N ILE A 43 3.97 -3.51 -20.26
CA ILE A 43 4.12 -2.08 -20.00
C ILE A 43 5.10 -1.43 -20.97
N LYS A 44 4.85 -0.16 -21.30
CA LYS A 44 5.81 0.68 -22.03
C LYS A 44 6.77 1.30 -21.02
N GLY A 45 8.06 0.98 -21.12
CA GLY A 45 9.04 1.39 -20.12
C GLY A 45 9.15 2.91 -19.89
N GLU A 46 8.83 3.72 -20.90
CA GLU A 46 8.87 5.18 -20.86
C GLU A 46 7.76 5.83 -20.01
N ASP A 47 6.67 5.10 -19.81
CA ASP A 47 5.52 5.53 -19.02
C ASP A 47 5.73 5.27 -17.51
N TYR A 48 6.86 4.66 -17.13
CA TYR A 48 7.16 4.24 -15.78
C TYR A 48 8.53 4.77 -15.31
N ILE A 49 8.61 5.16 -14.05
CA ILE A 49 9.84 5.60 -13.38
C ILE A 49 10.39 4.47 -12.50
N ARG A 50 11.70 4.26 -12.53
CA ARG A 50 12.39 3.34 -11.61
C ARG A 50 12.42 3.90 -10.21
N ILE A 51 12.08 3.07 -9.23
CA ILE A 51 12.30 3.38 -7.82
C ILE A 51 13.69 2.82 -7.44
N PRO A 52 14.70 3.68 -7.15
CA PRO A 52 16.05 3.29 -6.80
C PRO A 52 16.10 2.29 -5.66
N ASN A 53 17.10 1.40 -5.70
CA ASN A 53 17.31 0.35 -4.69
C ASN A 53 16.14 -0.64 -4.57
N THR A 54 15.23 -0.65 -5.54
CA THR A 54 14.14 -1.62 -5.64
C THR A 54 14.07 -2.17 -7.06
N ASN A 55 13.37 -3.29 -7.22
CA ASN A 55 13.00 -3.81 -8.54
C ASN A 55 11.66 -3.23 -9.03
N ILE A 56 11.14 -2.19 -8.36
CA ILE A 56 9.81 -1.65 -8.60
C ILE A 56 9.91 -0.46 -9.55
N ILE A 57 8.94 -0.39 -10.43
CA ILE A 57 8.69 0.76 -11.29
C ILE A 57 7.27 1.27 -11.02
N ILE A 58 7.06 2.56 -11.18
CA ILE A 58 5.79 3.24 -10.91
C ILE A 58 5.39 4.11 -12.10
N ALA A 59 4.11 4.05 -12.48
CA ALA A 59 3.59 4.82 -13.59
C ALA A 59 3.83 6.33 -13.38
N ARG A 60 3.86 7.10 -14.47
CA ARG A 60 3.99 8.57 -14.41
C ARG A 60 2.65 9.28 -14.21
N GLN A 61 1.53 8.58 -14.35
CA GLN A 61 0.17 9.11 -14.24
C GLN A 61 -0.77 8.05 -13.63
N GLU A 62 -1.88 8.51 -13.06
CA GLU A 62 -2.92 7.61 -12.55
C GLU A 62 -3.65 6.89 -13.68
N GLN A 63 -3.88 5.60 -13.44
CA GLN A 63 -4.74 4.74 -14.23
C GLN A 63 -6.00 4.37 -13.40
N TYR A 64 -6.95 3.68 -14.03
CA TYR A 64 -8.10 3.07 -13.35
C TYR A 64 -8.96 4.05 -12.53
N LYS A 65 -9.18 5.26 -13.06
CA LYS A 65 -10.01 6.28 -12.42
C LYS A 65 -11.46 5.80 -12.20
N ASN A 66 -12.16 6.44 -11.27
CA ASN A 66 -13.57 6.15 -10.96
C ASN A 66 -13.81 4.73 -10.41
N LYS A 67 -12.84 4.19 -9.67
CA LYS A 67 -12.96 2.90 -8.96
C LYS A 67 -12.79 3.10 -7.47
N ASP A 68 -13.46 2.26 -6.69
CA ASP A 68 -13.19 2.16 -5.27
C ASP A 68 -11.85 1.44 -5.02
N TRP A 69 -11.44 1.36 -3.76
CA TRP A 69 -10.13 0.82 -3.43
C TRP A 69 -10.00 -0.67 -3.83
N ALA A 70 -11.05 -1.47 -3.65
CA ALA A 70 -11.01 -2.90 -3.96
C ALA A 70 -11.08 -3.16 -5.47
N ASP A 71 -11.97 -2.46 -6.17
CA ASP A 71 -12.09 -2.55 -7.63
C ASP A 71 -10.82 -2.08 -8.35
N THR A 72 -10.08 -1.14 -7.76
CA THR A 72 -8.76 -0.74 -8.26
C THR A 72 -7.76 -1.88 -8.17
N HIS A 73 -7.70 -2.63 -7.06
CA HIS A 73 -6.85 -3.81 -6.96
C HIS A 73 -7.23 -4.89 -7.99
N TYR A 74 -8.51 -5.12 -8.22
CA TYR A 74 -8.96 -6.08 -9.23
C TYR A 74 -8.51 -5.69 -10.64
N ALA A 75 -8.70 -4.42 -11.02
CA ALA A 75 -8.32 -3.93 -12.34
C ALA A 75 -6.80 -3.95 -12.59
N LEU A 76 -6.00 -3.68 -11.55
CA LEU A 76 -4.54 -3.78 -11.62
C LEU A 76 -4.09 -5.23 -11.83
N ALA A 77 -4.67 -6.17 -11.08
CA ALA A 77 -4.28 -7.57 -11.12
C ALA A 77 -4.57 -8.24 -12.48
N GLU A 78 -5.59 -7.78 -13.21
CA GLU A 78 -5.89 -8.23 -14.59
C GLU A 78 -4.71 -8.02 -15.55
N ASN A 79 -3.83 -7.05 -15.26
CA ASN A 79 -2.69 -6.66 -16.07
C ASN A 79 -1.33 -6.95 -15.40
N GLY A 80 -1.30 -7.75 -14.33
CA GLY A 80 -0.06 -8.02 -13.61
C GLY A 80 0.52 -6.82 -12.84
N LEU A 81 -0.30 -5.80 -12.60
CA LEU A 81 0.08 -4.58 -11.90
C LEU A 81 -0.35 -4.65 -10.43
N PHE A 82 0.21 -3.77 -9.61
CA PHE A 82 -0.19 -3.61 -8.21
C PHE A 82 -0.25 -2.14 -7.79
N MET A 83 -0.94 -1.89 -6.68
CA MET A 83 -1.11 -0.56 -6.10
C MET A 83 0.07 -0.27 -5.17
N PRO A 84 0.70 0.92 -5.24
CA PRO A 84 1.80 1.25 -4.34
C PRO A 84 1.29 1.44 -2.92
N SER A 85 1.98 0.86 -1.94
CA SER A 85 1.79 1.23 -0.53
C SER A 85 2.45 2.58 -0.22
N PRO A 86 2.17 3.22 0.92
CA PRO A 86 2.85 4.45 1.34
C PRO A 86 4.39 4.27 1.38
N LYS A 87 4.87 3.08 1.75
CA LYS A 87 6.29 2.71 1.70
C LYS A 87 6.92 2.86 0.32
N ILE A 88 6.14 2.69 -0.75
CA ILE A 88 6.60 2.82 -2.13
C ILE A 88 6.39 4.25 -2.63
N PHE A 89 5.17 4.78 -2.42
CA PHE A 89 4.75 6.06 -3.00
C PHE A 89 5.43 7.26 -2.36
N MET A 90 5.60 7.28 -1.03
CA MET A 90 6.17 8.45 -0.36
C MET A 90 7.65 8.68 -0.70
N PRO A 91 8.51 7.63 -0.77
CA PRO A 91 9.85 7.78 -1.32
C PRO A 91 9.86 8.23 -2.78
N TYR A 92 8.95 7.74 -3.62
CA TYR A 92 8.82 8.21 -5.01
C TYR A 92 8.51 9.71 -5.07
N PHE A 93 7.54 10.19 -4.28
CA PHE A 93 7.20 11.61 -4.18
C PHE A 93 8.42 12.48 -3.79
N VAL A 94 9.19 12.05 -2.78
CA VAL A 94 10.42 12.73 -2.34
C VAL A 94 11.48 12.75 -3.43
N GLN A 95 11.62 11.68 -4.18
CA GLN A 95 12.59 11.60 -5.27
C GLN A 95 12.25 12.51 -6.44
N VAL A 96 10.98 12.61 -6.82
CA VAL A 96 10.56 13.56 -7.86
C VAL A 96 10.90 14.99 -7.43
N ARG A 97 10.66 15.35 -6.17
CA ARG A 97 11.10 16.64 -5.60
C ARG A 97 12.63 16.81 -5.70
N ASP A 98 13.39 15.81 -5.30
CA ASP A 98 14.86 15.91 -5.26
C ASP A 98 15.46 16.00 -6.67
N ALA A 99 14.82 15.37 -7.66
CA ALA A 99 15.22 15.46 -9.06
C ALA A 99 15.05 16.87 -9.63
N VAL A 100 13.92 17.53 -9.37
CA VAL A 100 13.70 18.92 -9.81
C VAL A 100 14.63 19.91 -9.10
N GLN A 101 15.12 19.56 -7.92
CA GLN A 101 16.15 20.29 -7.18
C GLN A 101 17.57 19.99 -7.66
N GLY A 102 17.75 19.10 -8.64
CA GLY A 102 19.05 18.70 -9.17
C GLY A 102 19.90 17.84 -8.23
N LYS A 103 19.30 17.24 -7.20
CA LYS A 103 20.01 16.40 -6.22
C LYS A 103 20.20 14.97 -6.71
N ILE A 104 19.25 14.47 -7.51
CA ILE A 104 19.28 13.12 -8.08
C ILE A 104 18.84 13.18 -9.54
N LYS A 105 19.05 12.08 -10.26
CA LYS A 105 18.48 11.85 -11.60
C LYS A 105 17.37 10.82 -11.49
N LEU A 106 16.28 11.01 -12.24
CA LEU A 106 15.26 9.99 -12.44
C LEU A 106 15.55 9.22 -13.72
N TYR A 107 15.19 7.94 -13.72
CA TYR A 107 15.28 7.09 -14.90
C TYR A 107 13.94 6.42 -15.14
N THR A 108 13.55 6.32 -16.40
CA THR A 108 12.44 5.50 -16.84
C THR A 108 12.77 4.00 -16.72
N ALA A 109 11.78 3.14 -16.84
CA ALA A 109 11.98 1.68 -16.74
C ALA A 109 12.84 1.11 -17.89
N ASP A 110 12.94 1.81 -19.02
CA ASP A 110 13.85 1.50 -20.13
C ASP A 110 15.26 2.13 -19.99
N ASN A 111 15.60 2.64 -18.80
CA ASN A 111 16.88 3.25 -18.45
C ASN A 111 17.21 4.57 -19.16
N ARG A 112 16.22 5.28 -19.70
CA ARG A 112 16.44 6.66 -20.16
C ARG A 112 16.40 7.63 -18.99
N GLU A 113 17.33 8.58 -18.98
CA GLU A 113 17.27 9.70 -18.03
C GLU A 113 16.03 10.52 -18.33
N VAL A 114 15.24 10.83 -17.29
CA VAL A 114 14.07 11.70 -17.42
C VAL A 114 14.57 13.13 -17.54
N PRO A 115 14.24 13.85 -18.63
CA PRO A 115 14.57 15.25 -18.78
C PRO A 115 14.07 16.10 -17.61
N ARG A 116 14.80 17.18 -17.28
CA ARG A 116 14.48 18.02 -16.12
C ARG A 116 13.10 18.66 -16.23
N ASP A 117 12.73 19.15 -17.41
CA ASP A 117 11.42 19.72 -17.70
C ASP A 117 10.29 18.68 -17.50
N GLU A 118 10.50 17.43 -17.92
CA GLU A 118 9.56 16.34 -17.65
C GLU A 118 9.44 16.03 -16.14
N ALA A 119 10.56 16.06 -15.40
CA ALA A 119 10.55 15.92 -13.95
C ALA A 119 9.82 17.09 -13.25
N GLU A 120 9.98 18.31 -13.75
CA GLU A 120 9.29 19.51 -13.26
C GLU A 120 7.78 19.41 -13.50
N GLU A 121 7.35 18.92 -14.65
CA GLU A 121 5.94 18.66 -14.95
C GLU A 121 5.35 17.57 -14.04
N LEU A 122 6.10 16.47 -13.82
CA LEU A 122 5.70 15.41 -12.89
C LEU A 122 5.62 15.92 -11.45
N TRP A 123 6.57 16.76 -11.02
CA TRP A 123 6.55 17.37 -9.71
C TRP A 123 5.34 18.29 -9.53
N LYS A 124 5.07 19.18 -10.49
CA LYS A 124 3.87 20.03 -10.45
C LYS A 124 2.61 19.18 -10.33
N TYR A 125 2.52 18.08 -11.08
CA TYR A 125 1.38 17.17 -11.02
C TYR A 125 1.19 16.53 -9.63
N LEU A 126 2.27 16.05 -9.02
CA LEU A 126 2.25 15.41 -7.70
C LEU A 126 2.12 16.39 -6.54
N SER A 127 2.41 17.67 -6.74
CA SER A 127 2.55 18.64 -5.64
C SER A 127 1.65 19.88 -5.72
N THR A 128 0.78 19.96 -6.73
CA THR A 128 -0.14 21.08 -6.93
C THR A 128 -1.46 20.59 -7.56
N SER A 129 -2.38 21.51 -7.88
CA SER A 129 -3.57 21.24 -8.70
C SER A 129 -3.31 21.19 -10.21
N HIS A 130 -2.06 21.09 -10.65
CA HIS A 130 -1.69 20.99 -12.05
C HIS A 130 -2.45 19.84 -12.73
N LYS A 131 -3.04 20.09 -13.92
CA LYS A 131 -3.88 19.13 -14.67
C LYS A 131 -5.06 18.55 -13.86
N GLY A 132 -5.62 19.34 -12.94
CA GLY A 132 -6.74 18.93 -12.09
C GLY A 132 -6.32 18.28 -10.77
N GLY A 133 -5.01 18.19 -10.51
CA GLY A 133 -4.45 17.59 -9.32
C GLY A 133 -4.29 16.07 -9.44
N CYS A 134 -3.52 15.52 -8.51
CA CYS A 134 -3.24 14.09 -8.41
C CYS A 134 -4.11 13.49 -7.29
N TRP A 135 -4.83 12.41 -7.57
CA TRP A 135 -5.69 11.73 -6.59
C TRP A 135 -5.49 10.22 -6.76
N THR A 136 -4.77 9.60 -5.82
CA THR A 136 -4.38 8.19 -5.92
C THR A 136 -4.73 7.40 -4.67
N TRP A 137 -5.25 6.20 -4.88
CA TRP A 137 -5.28 5.15 -3.86
C TRP A 137 -3.87 4.70 -3.49
N LEU A 138 -3.70 4.27 -2.25
CA LEU A 138 -2.50 3.58 -1.78
C LEU A 138 -2.86 2.24 -1.12
N ASP A 139 -1.99 1.26 -1.27
CA ASP A 139 -2.14 -0.08 -0.72
C ASP A 139 -1.77 -0.10 0.77
N ALA A 140 -2.63 0.49 1.58
CA ALA A 140 -2.56 0.41 3.04
C ALA A 140 -3.96 0.49 3.63
N LYS A 141 -4.40 -0.61 4.23
CA LYS A 141 -5.65 -0.72 4.99
C LYS A 141 -5.34 -0.79 6.47
N PHE A 142 -5.97 0.07 7.26
CA PHE A 142 -5.73 0.18 8.69
C PHE A 142 -6.82 -0.53 9.48
N SER A 143 -6.42 -1.32 10.46
CA SER A 143 -7.33 -1.97 11.41
C SER A 143 -6.82 -1.81 12.84
N GLN A 144 -7.74 -1.95 13.79
CA GLN A 144 -7.43 -2.07 15.20
C GLN A 144 -7.97 -3.40 15.72
N GLU A 145 -7.07 -4.26 16.18
CA GLU A 145 -7.38 -5.60 16.68
C GLU A 145 -6.72 -5.78 18.05
N ASN A 146 -7.48 -6.16 19.08
CA ASN A 146 -6.97 -6.36 20.44
C ASN A 146 -6.14 -5.17 20.95
N ASN A 147 -6.60 -3.95 20.71
CA ASN A 147 -5.92 -2.68 21.01
C ASN A 147 -4.59 -2.43 20.27
N ALA A 148 -4.17 -3.31 19.36
CA ALA A 148 -3.02 -3.11 18.49
C ALA A 148 -3.47 -2.57 17.12
N TRP A 149 -2.82 -1.49 16.68
CA TRP A 149 -3.00 -0.99 15.32
C TRP A 149 -2.21 -1.85 14.33
N LYS A 150 -2.84 -2.15 13.20
CA LYS A 150 -2.23 -2.89 12.09
C LYS A 150 -2.38 -2.12 10.79
N MET A 151 -1.42 -2.35 9.89
CA MET A 151 -1.50 -1.98 8.49
C MET A 151 -1.44 -3.26 7.66
N THR A 152 -2.48 -3.48 6.85
CA THR A 152 -2.48 -4.51 5.82
C THR A 152 -2.10 -3.89 4.49
N HIS A 153 -1.12 -4.44 3.80
CA HIS A 153 -0.59 -3.97 2.53
C HIS A 153 -0.17 -5.15 1.65
N THR A 154 0.36 -4.92 0.45
CA THR A 154 0.71 -5.96 -0.54
C THR A 154 -0.48 -6.86 -0.88
N HIS A 155 -1.66 -6.25 -1.07
CA HIS A 155 -2.86 -7.02 -1.37
C HIS A 155 -2.76 -7.67 -2.75
N LYS A 156 -2.99 -8.98 -2.78
CA LYS A 156 -3.11 -9.80 -3.98
C LYS A 156 -4.55 -10.26 -4.17
N VAL A 157 -4.95 -10.35 -5.43
CA VAL A 157 -6.26 -10.88 -5.84
C VAL A 157 -6.16 -12.39 -5.92
N ILE A 158 -7.03 -13.09 -5.20
CA ILE A 158 -7.13 -14.55 -5.26
C ILE A 158 -8.28 -14.91 -6.20
N GLN A 159 -7.95 -15.56 -7.32
CA GLN A 159 -8.94 -15.93 -8.33
C GLN A 159 -9.71 -17.20 -7.91
N LYS A 160 -10.69 -16.98 -7.04
CA LYS A 160 -11.95 -17.72 -6.87
C LYS A 160 -12.77 -16.88 -5.86
N GLY A 161 -13.54 -15.92 -6.37
CA GLY A 161 -14.47 -15.12 -5.55
C GLY A 161 -14.14 -13.64 -5.33
N LYS A 162 -13.16 -13.05 -6.05
CA LYS A 162 -12.72 -11.64 -5.86
C LYS A 162 -12.41 -11.35 -4.39
N GLU A 163 -11.47 -12.11 -3.82
CA GLU A 163 -10.95 -11.85 -2.49
C GLU A 163 -9.61 -11.11 -2.58
N LEU A 164 -9.41 -10.12 -1.71
CA LEU A 164 -8.13 -9.45 -1.51
C LEU A 164 -7.46 -10.00 -0.25
N LYS A 165 -6.28 -10.60 -0.40
CA LYS A 165 -5.43 -10.98 0.73
C LYS A 165 -4.16 -10.15 0.73
N GLY A 166 -3.91 -9.45 1.83
CA GLY A 166 -2.69 -8.68 2.06
C GLY A 166 -1.91 -9.22 3.26
N LYS A 167 -0.71 -8.69 3.42
CA LYS A 167 0.15 -8.91 4.58
C LYS A 167 -0.21 -7.90 5.67
N ALA A 168 -0.66 -8.39 6.82
CA ALA A 168 -0.91 -7.56 7.99
C ALA A 168 0.34 -7.48 8.86
N GLU A 169 0.74 -6.27 9.23
CA GLU A 169 1.86 -6.00 10.13
C GLU A 169 1.42 -5.02 11.22
N THR A 170 2.09 -5.05 12.37
CA THR A 170 1.89 -4.03 13.41
C THR A 170 2.19 -2.65 12.84
N LEU A 171 1.34 -1.69 13.12
CA LEU A 171 1.57 -0.30 12.73
C LEU A 171 2.76 0.26 13.51
N GLU A 172 3.78 0.69 12.79
CA GLU A 172 4.94 1.37 13.37
C GLU A 172 4.53 2.72 13.99
N SER A 173 5.35 3.22 14.91
CA SER A 173 5.15 4.55 15.46
C SER A 173 5.10 5.59 14.34
N CYS A 174 4.05 6.42 14.35
CA CYS A 174 3.80 7.49 13.41
C CYS A 174 3.02 8.60 14.14
N ILE A 175 2.91 9.77 13.50
CA ILE A 175 2.06 10.85 14.03
C ILE A 175 0.61 10.35 14.17
N ARG A 176 -0.02 10.64 15.32
CA ARG A 176 -1.40 10.23 15.67
C ARG A 176 -2.39 11.40 15.73
N GLU A 177 -2.02 12.53 15.14
CA GLU A 177 -2.81 13.75 15.08
C GLU A 177 -2.85 14.25 13.63
N ASP A 178 -3.97 14.87 13.26
CA ASP A 178 -4.10 15.49 11.94
C ASP A 178 -3.34 16.83 11.92
N GLY A 179 -2.65 17.13 10.82
CA GLY A 179 -1.87 18.37 10.71
C GLY A 179 -0.81 18.31 9.62
N PHE A 180 -0.01 19.38 9.53
CA PHE A 180 1.14 19.39 8.62
C PHE A 180 2.29 18.56 9.19
N VAL A 181 2.91 17.75 8.35
CA VAL A 181 4.04 16.89 8.68
C VAL A 181 5.20 17.12 7.72
N GLY A 182 6.41 16.88 8.19
CA GLY A 182 7.59 16.88 7.34
C GLY A 182 7.60 15.67 6.39
N LEU A 183 8.59 15.63 5.51
CA LEU A 183 8.79 14.54 4.54
C LEU A 183 9.72 13.44 5.05
N ASP A 184 9.71 13.23 6.37
CA ASP A 184 10.42 12.17 7.06
C ASP A 184 9.40 11.07 7.43
N PHE A 185 9.63 9.86 6.93
CA PHE A 185 8.70 8.73 7.06
C PHE A 185 9.35 7.52 7.75
N ASN A 186 8.55 6.72 8.44
CA ASN A 186 8.96 5.41 8.96
C ASN A 186 9.06 4.35 7.85
N SER A 187 9.35 3.09 8.21
CA SER A 187 9.58 2.03 7.23
C SER A 187 8.30 1.64 6.46
N GLN A 188 7.15 2.00 7.00
CA GLN A 188 5.82 1.84 6.40
C GLN A 188 5.40 3.03 5.52
N GLY A 189 6.22 4.08 5.43
CA GLY A 189 5.92 5.28 4.65
C GLY A 189 4.98 6.27 5.35
N LEU A 190 4.86 6.18 6.69
CA LEU A 190 4.02 7.09 7.48
C LEU A 190 4.87 8.16 8.17
N PRO A 191 4.35 9.39 8.34
CA PRO A 191 5.12 10.49 8.89
C PRO A 191 5.50 10.27 10.35
N ILE A 192 6.74 10.63 10.70
CA ILE A 192 7.25 10.52 12.09
C ILE A 192 7.45 11.87 12.78
N LYS A 193 7.33 12.97 12.04
CA LYS A 193 7.63 14.32 12.54
C LYS A 193 6.60 15.34 12.07
N LYS A 194 6.07 16.12 13.01
CA LYS A 194 5.22 17.29 12.70
C LYS A 194 6.05 18.38 12.00
N SER A 195 5.42 19.08 11.07
CA SER A 195 5.97 20.29 10.47
C SER A 195 5.96 21.43 11.49
N SER A 196 6.99 22.26 11.50
CA SER A 196 6.98 23.54 12.24
C SER A 196 6.14 24.61 11.54
N LEU A 197 5.86 24.43 10.24
CA LEU A 197 5.01 25.32 9.45
C LEU A 197 3.54 25.03 9.73
N SER A 198 2.75 26.11 9.90
CA SER A 198 1.30 26.08 10.10
C SER A 198 0.51 26.06 8.78
N LYS A 199 1.19 26.12 7.63
CA LYS A 199 0.60 26.11 6.29
C LYS A 199 1.40 25.20 5.37
N TYR A 200 0.76 24.77 4.29
CA TYR A 200 1.41 24.02 3.23
C TYR A 200 2.54 24.85 2.59
N LYS A 201 3.69 24.22 2.37
CA LYS A 201 4.81 24.75 1.61
C LYS A 201 5.36 23.62 0.74
N GLN A 202 5.24 23.82 -0.57
CA GLN A 202 5.59 22.83 -1.59
C GLN A 202 7.03 22.31 -1.38
N GLY A 203 7.16 20.98 -1.33
CA GLY A 203 8.44 20.31 -1.16
C GLY A 203 8.99 20.27 0.27
N GLU A 204 8.34 20.90 1.24
CA GLU A 204 8.77 20.94 2.64
C GLU A 204 7.84 20.18 3.58
N ASN A 205 6.52 20.26 3.37
CA ASN A 205 5.55 19.56 4.18
C ASN A 205 4.35 19.07 3.37
N ILE A 206 3.54 18.22 3.99
CA ILE A 206 2.24 17.78 3.47
C ILE A 206 1.21 17.81 4.60
N GLN A 207 -0.06 17.94 4.24
CA GLN A 207 -1.16 17.68 5.15
C GLN A 207 -1.23 16.17 5.42
N TYR A 208 -1.44 15.79 6.67
CA TYR A 208 -1.58 14.41 7.07
C TYR A 208 -2.84 14.22 7.88
N TRP A 209 -3.52 13.11 7.59
CA TRP A 209 -4.63 12.63 8.40
C TRP A 209 -4.31 11.21 8.82
N HIS A 210 -4.26 10.98 10.12
CA HIS A 210 -3.71 9.76 10.68
C HIS A 210 -4.61 8.52 10.45
N PRO A 211 -4.05 7.30 10.54
CA PRO A 211 -4.78 6.05 10.42
C PRO A 211 -6.00 5.94 11.34
N ARG A 212 -7.14 5.52 10.78
CA ARG A 212 -8.38 5.20 11.52
C ARG A 212 -8.79 3.74 11.27
N ASN A 213 -9.66 3.20 12.13
CA ASN A 213 -10.03 1.80 12.04
C ASN A 213 -10.94 1.57 10.82
N GLY A 214 -10.61 0.59 9.97
CA GLY A 214 -11.40 0.23 8.80
C GLY A 214 -11.19 1.14 7.59
N THR A 215 -10.20 2.03 7.62
CA THR A 215 -9.92 2.99 6.54
C THR A 215 -8.73 2.56 5.69
N VAL A 216 -8.58 3.21 4.53
CA VAL A 216 -7.44 3.03 3.63
C VAL A 216 -6.68 4.34 3.43
N ALA A 217 -5.43 4.23 3.00
CA ALA A 217 -4.61 5.37 2.61
C ALA A 217 -4.94 5.85 1.20
N ARG A 218 -4.88 7.16 1.01
CA ARG A 218 -4.82 7.83 -0.29
C ARG A 218 -3.81 8.96 -0.22
N PHE A 219 -3.39 9.40 -1.39
CA PHE A 219 -2.62 10.63 -1.55
C PHE A 219 -3.36 11.56 -2.52
N ASP A 220 -3.44 12.83 -2.17
CA ASP A 220 -4.06 13.85 -3.00
C ASP A 220 -3.25 15.15 -3.07
N ALA A 221 -3.26 15.78 -4.24
CA ALA A 221 -2.68 17.09 -4.51
C ALA A 221 -3.76 17.97 -5.15
N GLU A 222 -4.09 19.06 -4.49
CA GLU A 222 -5.13 20.00 -4.91
C GLU A 222 -4.69 21.45 -4.71
N SER A 223 -5.58 22.40 -4.99
CA SER A 223 -5.24 23.83 -4.98
C SER A 223 -4.91 24.29 -3.56
N GLY A 224 -3.62 24.39 -3.26
CA GLY A 224 -3.10 24.90 -2.00
C GLY A 224 -2.70 23.86 -0.96
N ARG A 225 -2.80 22.55 -1.27
CA ARG A 225 -2.24 21.50 -0.40
C ARG A 225 -1.95 20.20 -1.14
N VAL A 226 -1.06 19.43 -0.53
CA VAL A 226 -0.83 18.02 -0.82
C VAL A 226 -1.01 17.27 0.47
N GLY A 227 -1.61 16.09 0.45
CA GLY A 227 -1.76 15.31 1.66
C GLY A 227 -1.77 13.80 1.52
N LEU A 228 -1.30 13.17 2.58
CA LEU A 228 -1.42 11.74 2.83
C LEU A 228 -2.59 11.53 3.81
N SER A 229 -3.68 10.94 3.30
CA SER A 229 -4.90 10.73 4.07
C SER A 229 -5.08 9.25 4.38
N CYS A 230 -4.95 8.88 5.65
CA CYS A 230 -5.06 7.50 6.13
C CYS A 230 -6.43 7.18 6.75
N PHE A 231 -7.44 8.03 6.54
CA PHE A 231 -8.78 7.90 7.13
C PHE A 231 -9.90 7.67 6.10
N TRP A 232 -9.54 7.30 4.87
CA TRP A 232 -10.51 7.29 3.78
C TRP A 232 -11.37 6.02 3.76
N ASN A 233 -12.63 6.16 3.34
CA ASN A 233 -13.56 5.04 3.20
C ASN A 233 -13.17 4.21 1.95
N PRO A 234 -12.86 2.90 2.08
CA PRO A 234 -12.47 2.08 0.94
C PRO A 234 -13.55 1.89 -0.13
N ARG A 235 -14.83 2.12 0.21
CA ARG A 235 -15.97 2.03 -0.72
C ARG A 235 -16.25 3.33 -1.46
N TYR A 236 -15.57 4.41 -1.12
CA TYR A 236 -15.72 5.66 -1.83
C TYR A 236 -15.14 5.52 -3.24
N SER A 237 -15.77 6.14 -4.24
CA SER A 237 -15.22 6.29 -5.57
C SER A 237 -15.40 7.74 -6.03
N ASN A 238 -14.52 8.21 -6.91
CA ASN A 238 -14.59 9.55 -7.48
C ASN A 238 -14.01 9.55 -8.90
N PRO A 239 -14.61 10.29 -9.86
CA PRO A 239 -14.12 10.36 -11.24
C PRO A 239 -12.65 10.78 -11.39
N ALA A 240 -12.10 11.56 -10.46
CA ALA A 240 -10.69 11.99 -10.48
C ALA A 240 -9.74 10.99 -9.80
N LEU A 241 -10.26 10.13 -8.93
CA LEU A 241 -9.47 9.21 -8.10
C LEU A 241 -9.08 7.95 -8.88
N GLY A 242 -7.78 7.72 -9.03
CA GLY A 242 -7.20 6.56 -9.70
C GLY A 242 -6.04 5.95 -8.91
N VAL A 243 -5.03 5.42 -9.61
CA VAL A 243 -3.84 4.82 -9.02
C VAL A 243 -2.60 4.97 -9.89
N PHE A 244 -1.46 5.35 -9.32
CA PHE A 244 -0.16 5.18 -9.99
C PHE A 244 0.23 3.71 -9.95
N SER A 245 -0.05 2.96 -11.00
CA SER A 245 0.21 1.52 -11.03
C SER A 245 1.70 1.20 -10.89
N CYS A 246 2.01 0.09 -10.25
CA CYS A 246 3.36 -0.44 -10.11
C CYS A 246 3.49 -1.82 -10.75
N ALA A 247 4.72 -2.14 -11.13
CA ALA A 247 5.13 -3.47 -11.60
C ALA A 247 6.50 -3.84 -11.01
N GLU A 248 6.79 -5.15 -10.96
CA GLU A 248 8.13 -5.67 -10.71
C GLU A 248 8.88 -5.78 -12.05
N GLY A 249 10.12 -5.28 -12.15
CA GLY A 249 10.86 -5.39 -13.40
C GLY A 249 12.11 -4.52 -13.58
N ALA A 250 12.47 -3.65 -12.63
CA ALA A 250 13.74 -2.94 -12.74
C ALA A 250 14.92 -3.90 -12.43
N GLN A 251 15.90 -4.00 -13.33
CA GLN A 251 17.20 -4.60 -13.00
C GLN A 251 17.80 -3.83 -11.82
N LYS A 252 18.43 -4.50 -10.84
CA LYS A 252 19.19 -3.78 -9.79
C LYS A 252 20.41 -3.14 -10.44
N ASN A 253 20.56 -1.82 -10.34
CA ASN A 253 21.83 -1.15 -10.62
C ASN A 253 22.72 -1.25 -9.37
#